data_AF-A0A0D7CHZ0-F1
#
_entry.id   AF-A0A0D7CHZ0-F1
#
_cell.length_a   1.000
_cell.length_b   1.000
_cell.length_c   1.000
_cell.angle_alpha   90.00
_cell.angle_beta   90.00
_cell.angle_gamma   90.00
#
_symmetry.space_group_name_H-M   'P 1'
#
loop_
_entity.id
_entity.type
_entity.pdbx_description
1 polymer ?
#
loop_
_entity_poly.entity_id
_entity_poly.type
_entity_poly.pdbx_seq_one_letter_code
_entity_poly.pdbx_strand_id
1 'polypeptide(L)'
;MSFEAIQGELREIRLEMSPARPAQAPTCHLPAMDWEELAYALRALRSDLAGQELEDSANDLFGDLFLADDATDVDIWAGCDALPLESDADAAVRIEGERILRIALWEQEREQEQESARAAYSQAESRSSYRAHCEEQWERAEDWCRGNLLNRKAAAKGINPRDLFSGPATIAYARASEDLIRFWADVEPRITYAQWDEMQRGTRTEAADRARQTAHNLLIAA
;
A
#
# COMPACT_ATOMS: atom_id res chain seq x y z
N MET A 1 42.56 -3.51 25.44
CA MET A 1 41.25 -3.28 26.06
C MET A 1 40.75 -4.61 26.62
N SER A 2 40.19 -4.62 27.83
CA SER A 2 39.62 -5.85 28.41
C SER A 2 38.25 -6.15 27.80
N PHE A 3 37.83 -7.41 27.83
CA PHE A 3 36.50 -7.83 27.37
C PHE A 3 35.37 -7.07 28.08
N GLU A 4 35.57 -6.69 29.34
CA GLU A 4 34.62 -5.86 30.08
C GLU A 4 34.52 -4.42 29.54
N ALA A 5 35.61 -3.84 29.04
CA ALA A 5 35.58 -2.52 28.42
C ALA A 5 34.77 -2.54 27.11
N ILE A 6 34.92 -3.59 26.31
CA ILE A 6 34.15 -3.79 25.06
C ILE A 6 32.67 -4.05 25.37
N GLN A 7 32.37 -4.82 26.43
CA GLN A 7 31.00 -5.05 26.90
C GLN A 7 30.35 -3.76 27.42
N GLY A 8 31.13 -2.86 28.02
CA GLY A 8 30.68 -1.53 28.46
C GLY A 8 30.26 -0.64 27.29
N GLU A 9 31.14 -0.47 26.31
CA GLU A 9 30.88 0.35 25.12
C GLU A 9 29.69 -0.18 24.30
N LEU A 10 29.54 -1.50 24.17
CA LEU A 10 28.39 -2.09 23.49
C LEU A 10 27.07 -1.87 24.22
N ARG A 11 27.07 -1.70 25.55
CA ARG A 11 25.85 -1.35 26.31
C ARG A 11 25.46 0.11 26.11
N GLU A 12 26.43 1.02 26.05
CA GLU A 12 26.15 2.44 25.76
C GLU A 12 25.59 2.63 24.35
N ILE A 13 26.21 2.02 23.35
CA ILE A 13 25.71 2.07 21.96
C ILE A 13 24.29 1.47 21.87
N ARG A 14 24.01 0.39 22.60
CA ARG A 14 22.68 -0.23 22.63
C ARG A 14 21.62 0.64 23.31
N LEU A 15 22.01 1.47 24.27
CA LEU A 15 21.11 2.43 24.90
C LEU A 15 20.87 3.66 24.01
N GLU A 16 21.86 4.11 23.26
CA GLU A 16 21.71 5.21 22.29
C GLU A 16 20.91 4.80 21.04
N MET A 17 21.01 3.54 20.60
CA MET A 17 20.31 3.03 19.43
C MET A 17 18.93 2.43 19.72
N SER A 18 18.44 2.45 20.97
CA SER A 18 17.10 1.96 21.27
C SER A 18 16.07 3.04 20.93
N PRO A 19 15.32 2.94 19.81
CA PRO A 19 14.21 3.86 19.59
C PRO A 19 13.24 3.76 20.77
N ALA A 20 12.68 4.90 21.19
CA ALA A 20 11.72 4.98 22.27
C ALA A 20 10.67 3.86 22.09
N ARG A 21 10.65 2.92 23.03
CA ARG A 21 9.61 1.87 23.10
C ARG A 21 8.26 2.61 23.10
N PRO A 22 7.38 2.42 22.09
CA PRO A 22 6.08 3.07 22.12
C PRO A 22 5.37 2.65 23.40
N ALA A 23 4.88 3.63 24.16
CA ALA A 23 4.42 3.48 25.54
C ALA A 23 3.19 2.57 25.71
N GLN A 24 2.62 2.05 24.62
CA GLN A 24 1.61 1.02 24.59
C GLN A 24 1.75 0.33 23.23
N ALA A 25 2.16 -0.95 23.21
CA ALA A 25 1.87 -1.78 22.06
C ALA A 25 0.34 -1.85 21.95
N PRO A 26 -0.27 -1.60 20.78
CA PRO A 26 -1.68 -1.90 20.61
C PRO A 26 -1.85 -3.39 20.92
N THR A 27 -2.71 -3.72 21.87
CA THR A 27 -3.13 -5.11 22.06
C THR A 27 -3.83 -5.52 20.78
N CYS A 28 -3.09 -6.15 19.86
CA CYS A 28 -3.61 -6.75 18.66
C CYS A 28 -4.65 -7.81 19.09
N HIS A 29 -5.91 -7.45 18.98
CA HIS A 29 -7.02 -8.36 19.21
C HIS A 29 -7.02 -9.31 18.01
N LEU A 30 -6.35 -10.45 18.14
CA LEU A 30 -6.50 -11.53 17.19
C LEU A 30 -8.00 -11.87 17.12
N PRO A 31 -8.59 -12.02 15.92
CA PRO A 31 -9.90 -12.63 15.82
C PRO A 31 -9.81 -14.01 16.47
N ALA A 32 -10.85 -14.42 17.18
CA ALA A 32 -10.96 -15.77 17.70
C ALA A 32 -11.16 -16.73 16.52
N MET A 33 -10.07 -17.06 15.81
CA MET A 33 -10.05 -18.16 14.86
C MET A 33 -10.09 -19.46 15.63
N ASP A 34 -10.94 -20.37 15.19
CA ASP A 34 -10.88 -21.73 15.68
C ASP A 34 -9.68 -22.47 15.10
N TRP A 35 -9.40 -23.65 15.66
CA TRP A 35 -8.26 -24.46 15.30
C TRP A 35 -8.35 -25.01 13.86
N GLU A 36 -9.54 -25.12 13.28
CA GLU A 36 -9.75 -25.60 11.92
C GLU A 36 -9.37 -24.53 10.89
N GLU A 37 -9.73 -23.27 11.14
CA GLU A 37 -9.35 -22.14 10.29
C GLU A 37 -7.82 -21.94 10.26
N LEU A 38 -7.17 -22.12 11.41
CA LEU A 38 -5.72 -22.01 11.54
C LEU A 38 -4.99 -23.18 10.86
N ALA A 39 -5.50 -24.40 11.01
CA ALA A 39 -4.98 -25.58 10.31
C ALA A 39 -5.15 -25.48 8.79
N TYR A 40 -6.25 -24.89 8.32
CA TYR A 40 -6.50 -24.65 6.90
C TYR A 40 -5.51 -23.62 6.31
N ALA A 41 -5.30 -22.49 7.01
CA ALA A 41 -4.34 -21.47 6.59
C ALA A 41 -2.91 -22.02 6.50
N LEU A 42 -2.49 -22.85 7.46
CA LEU A 42 -1.17 -23.50 7.43
C LEU A 42 -1.04 -24.54 6.31
N ARG A 43 -2.11 -25.29 6.00
CA ARG A 43 -2.11 -26.27 4.90
C ARG A 43 -2.06 -25.58 3.53
N ALA A 44 -2.73 -24.44 3.37
CA ALA A 44 -2.65 -23.62 2.17
C ALA A 44 -1.22 -23.07 1.95
N LEU A 45 -0.60 -22.53 3.00
CA LEU A 45 0.78 -22.02 2.93
C LEU A 45 1.80 -23.14 2.60
N ARG A 46 1.58 -24.35 3.13
CA ARG A 46 2.42 -25.52 2.83
C ARG A 46 2.26 -26.02 1.40
N SER A 47 1.06 -25.91 0.83
CA SER A 47 0.79 -26.26 -0.56
C SER A 47 1.49 -25.32 -1.54
N ASP A 48 1.58 -24.03 -1.22
CA ASP A 48 2.30 -23.05 -2.06
C ASP A 48 3.82 -23.22 -2.00
N LEU A 49 4.36 -23.76 -0.90
CA LEU A 49 5.78 -24.07 -0.74
C LEU A 49 6.18 -25.41 -1.38
N ALA A 50 5.24 -26.34 -1.55
CA ALA A 50 5.47 -27.63 -2.20
C ALA A 50 5.08 -27.56 -3.68
N GLY A 51 5.92 -26.92 -4.51
CA GLY A 51 5.77 -26.97 -5.96
C GLY A 51 5.72 -28.41 -6.49
N GLN A 52 4.97 -28.61 -7.58
CA GLN A 52 4.58 -29.88 -8.23
C GLN A 52 5.71 -30.87 -8.62
N GLU A 53 6.99 -30.58 -8.37
CA GLU A 53 8.10 -31.47 -8.77
C GLU A 53 8.42 -32.60 -7.77
N LEU A 54 7.80 -32.64 -6.59
CA LEU A 54 8.06 -33.68 -5.58
C LEU A 54 7.09 -34.87 -5.61
N GLU A 55 5.95 -34.78 -6.31
CA GLU A 55 4.98 -35.88 -6.36
C GLU A 55 5.47 -37.06 -7.21
N ASP A 56 6.23 -36.81 -8.28
CA ASP A 56 6.79 -37.88 -9.12
C ASP A 56 7.89 -38.67 -8.38
N SER A 57 8.65 -38.01 -7.49
CA SER A 57 9.74 -38.66 -6.76
C SER A 57 9.28 -39.46 -5.53
N ALA A 58 8.07 -39.19 -5.01
CA ALA A 58 7.49 -39.96 -3.90
C ALA A 58 6.87 -41.28 -4.39
N ASN A 59 6.34 -41.31 -5.61
CA ASN A 59 5.72 -42.52 -6.16
C ASN A 59 6.76 -43.59 -6.55
N ASP A 60 7.95 -43.19 -6.99
CA ASP A 60 9.07 -44.10 -7.31
C ASP A 60 9.73 -44.73 -6.07
N LEU A 61 9.60 -44.11 -4.89
CA LEU A 61 10.22 -44.60 -3.64
C LEU A 61 9.30 -45.51 -2.82
N PHE A 62 7.99 -45.46 -3.06
CA PHE A 62 6.98 -46.20 -2.28
C PHE A 62 6.10 -47.16 -3.10
N GLY A 63 6.27 -47.22 -4.42
CA GLY A 63 5.37 -47.94 -5.35
C GLY A 63 5.29 -49.47 -5.20
N ASP A 64 6.25 -50.14 -4.56
CA ASP A 64 6.30 -51.62 -4.52
C ASP A 64 5.92 -52.24 -3.16
N LEU A 65 5.60 -51.45 -2.12
CA LEU A 65 5.36 -52.00 -0.77
C LEU A 65 3.88 -52.13 -0.37
N PHE A 66 2.94 -51.98 -1.30
CA PHE A 66 1.50 -51.90 -0.95
C PHE A 66 0.56 -52.81 -1.74
N LEU A 67 1.04 -53.95 -2.23
CA LEU A 67 0.17 -55.02 -2.77
C LEU A 67 0.55 -56.38 -2.19
N ALA A 68 0.26 -56.57 -0.90
CA ALA A 68 0.05 -57.89 -0.32
C ALA A 68 -1.29 -57.87 0.43
N ASP A 69 -2.30 -58.36 -0.29
CA ASP A 69 -3.60 -58.78 0.18
C ASP A 69 -3.40 -60.04 1.03
N ASP A 70 -3.34 -59.91 2.36
CA ASP A 70 -3.72 -61.02 3.23
C ASP A 70 -4.36 -60.52 4.52
N ALA A 71 -5.58 -61.01 4.71
CA ALA A 71 -6.48 -60.64 5.77
C ALA A 71 -6.02 -61.25 7.09
N THR A 72 -5.40 -60.45 7.96
CA THR A 72 -5.50 -60.63 9.42
C THR A 72 -5.41 -59.28 10.11
N ASP A 73 -6.58 -58.76 10.45
CA ASP A 73 -6.92 -58.24 11.79
C ASP A 73 -5.72 -57.86 12.69
N VAL A 74 -5.13 -56.70 12.42
CA VAL A 74 -4.51 -55.90 13.47
C VAL A 74 -5.20 -54.56 13.43
N ASP A 75 -6.07 -54.39 14.39
CA ASP A 75 -6.65 -53.14 14.84
C ASP A 75 -5.51 -52.22 15.35
N ILE A 76 -4.66 -51.74 14.43
CA ILE A 76 -3.54 -50.82 14.72
C ILE A 76 -4.10 -49.48 15.24
N TRP A 77 -5.39 -49.22 15.04
CA TRP A 77 -6.04 -47.95 15.36
C TRP A 77 -7.00 -47.98 16.56
N ALA A 78 -7.44 -49.15 17.07
CA ALA A 78 -8.22 -49.19 18.33
C ALA A 78 -7.40 -49.00 19.61
N GLY A 79 -6.09 -48.77 19.52
CA GLY A 79 -5.23 -48.37 20.63
C GLY A 79 -4.97 -46.86 20.74
N CYS A 80 -5.48 -46.05 19.81
CA CYS A 80 -5.17 -44.62 19.75
C CYS A 80 -6.05 -43.73 20.66
N ASP A 81 -7.03 -44.29 21.37
CA ASP A 81 -7.94 -43.54 22.26
C ASP A 81 -7.38 -43.21 23.65
N ALA A 82 -6.08 -43.44 23.89
CA ALA A 82 -5.43 -43.01 25.11
C ALA A 82 -3.94 -42.72 24.88
N LEU A 83 -3.63 -41.65 24.15
CA LEU A 83 -2.38 -40.93 24.40
C LEU A 83 -2.64 -39.90 25.51
N PRO A 84 -2.23 -40.17 26.75
CA PRO A 84 -2.32 -39.20 27.82
C PRO A 84 -1.26 -38.12 27.62
N LEU A 85 -1.66 -36.89 27.93
CA LEU A 85 -0.84 -35.71 28.13
C LEU A 85 -0.16 -35.17 26.87
N GLU A 86 -0.47 -33.93 26.56
CA GLU A 86 0.45 -32.99 25.92
C GLU A 86 1.86 -33.26 26.44
N SER A 87 2.71 -33.84 25.60
CA SER A 87 4.14 -33.89 25.91
C SER A 87 4.58 -32.44 26.11
N ASP A 88 5.39 -32.16 27.13
CA ASP A 88 5.98 -30.83 27.30
C ASP A 88 6.69 -30.35 26.01
N ALA A 89 7.12 -31.30 25.16
CA ALA A 89 7.65 -31.03 23.83
C ALA A 89 6.60 -30.47 22.85
N ASP A 90 5.37 -30.99 22.84
CA ASP A 90 4.29 -30.51 21.95
C ASP A 90 3.78 -29.13 22.37
N ALA A 91 3.72 -28.88 23.68
CA ALA A 91 3.43 -27.56 24.23
C ALA A 91 4.53 -26.54 23.86
N ALA A 92 5.80 -26.94 23.91
CA ALA A 92 6.93 -26.09 23.51
C ALA A 92 6.93 -25.75 22.01
N VAL A 93 6.64 -26.73 21.14
CA VAL A 93 6.51 -26.51 19.69
C VAL A 93 5.36 -25.56 19.37
N ARG A 94 4.21 -25.69 20.06
CA ARG A 94 3.08 -24.77 19.91
C ARG A 94 3.44 -23.34 20.32
N ILE A 95 4.09 -23.17 21.48
CA ILE A 95 4.50 -21.84 21.99
C ILE A 95 5.52 -21.18 21.05
N GLU A 96 6.49 -21.93 20.55
CA GLU A 96 7.48 -21.38 19.60
C GLU A 96 6.84 -21.09 18.23
N GLY A 97 5.90 -21.92 17.78
CA GLY A 97 5.08 -21.65 16.59
C GLY A 97 4.27 -20.37 16.72
N GLU A 98 3.57 -20.15 17.85
CA GLU A 98 2.84 -18.91 18.15
C GLU A 98 3.75 -17.69 18.19
N ARG A 99 4.98 -17.84 18.71
CA ARG A 99 5.98 -16.78 18.73
C ARG A 99 6.48 -16.44 17.32
N ILE A 100 6.77 -17.44 16.50
CA ILE A 100 7.18 -17.26 15.10
C ILE A 100 6.08 -16.55 14.31
N LEU A 101 4.83 -16.99 14.46
CA LEU A 101 3.67 -16.35 13.82
C LEU A 101 3.51 -14.90 14.26
N ARG A 102 3.70 -14.59 15.55
CA ARG A 102 3.63 -13.22 16.06
C ARG A 102 4.73 -12.33 15.49
N ILE A 103 5.95 -12.85 15.34
CA ILE A 103 7.07 -12.14 14.72
C ILE A 103 6.76 -11.87 13.24
N ALA A 104 6.30 -12.89 12.51
CA ALA A 104 5.94 -12.76 11.09
C ALA A 104 4.80 -11.73 10.88
N LEU A 105 3.79 -11.73 11.74
CA LEU A 105 2.70 -10.74 11.69
C LEU A 105 3.20 -9.32 11.93
N TRP A 106 4.08 -9.11 12.92
CA TRP A 106 4.68 -7.81 13.19
C TRP A 106 5.58 -7.32 12.04
N GLU A 107 6.31 -8.22 11.39
CA GLU A 107 7.11 -7.89 10.21
C GLU A 107 6.22 -7.48 9.03
N GLN A 108 5.14 -8.23 8.79
CA GLN A 108 4.16 -7.93 7.75
C GLN A 108 3.48 -6.57 7.99
N GLU A 109 3.04 -6.28 9.21
CA GLU A 109 2.45 -4.97 9.56
C GLU A 109 3.44 -3.83 9.29
N ARG A 110 4.70 -3.98 9.70
CA ARG A 110 5.73 -2.96 9.46
C ARG A 110 6.07 -2.78 7.99
N GLU A 111 6.02 -3.85 7.20
CA GLU A 111 6.22 -3.78 5.75
C GLU A 111 5.07 -3.02 5.10
N GLN A 112 3.82 -3.33 5.47
CA GLN A 112 2.63 -2.59 5.01
C GLN A 112 2.67 -1.10 5.43
N GLU A 113 3.12 -0.80 6.65
CA GLU A 113 3.33 0.58 7.11
C GLU A 113 4.39 1.31 6.27
N GLN A 114 5.50 0.64 5.95
CA GLN A 114 6.55 1.22 5.11
C GLN A 114 6.08 1.44 3.67
N GLU A 115 5.36 0.48 3.09
CA GLU A 115 4.79 0.59 1.75
C GLU A 115 3.76 1.72 1.67
N SER A 116 2.83 1.78 2.63
CA SER A 116 1.84 2.85 2.71
C SER A 116 2.51 4.21 2.94
N ALA A 117 3.57 4.29 3.74
CA ALA A 117 4.35 5.51 3.93
C ALA A 117 5.07 5.96 2.63
N ARG A 118 5.66 5.02 1.87
CA ARG A 118 6.27 5.31 0.55
C ARG A 118 5.22 5.78 -0.46
N ALA A 119 4.06 5.12 -0.51
CA ALA A 119 2.96 5.51 -1.37
C ALA A 119 2.40 6.89 -1.00
N ALA A 120 2.26 7.18 0.30
CA ALA A 120 1.85 8.49 0.79
C ALA A 120 2.87 9.59 0.45
N TYR A 121 4.16 9.30 0.57
CA TYR A 121 5.23 10.20 0.17
C TYR A 121 5.17 10.53 -1.32
N SER A 122 4.99 9.51 -2.18
CA SER A 122 4.82 9.70 -3.62
C SER A 122 3.59 10.56 -3.96
N GLN A 123 2.48 10.40 -3.24
CA GLN A 123 1.30 11.25 -3.42
C GLN A 123 1.55 12.70 -2.96
N ALA A 124 2.22 12.89 -1.83
CA ALA A 124 2.56 14.21 -1.33
C ALA A 124 3.49 14.96 -2.29
N GLU A 125 4.48 14.27 -2.85
CA GLU A 125 5.38 14.79 -3.87
C GLU A 125 4.62 15.17 -5.15
N SER A 126 3.70 14.30 -5.60
CA SER A 126 2.87 14.57 -6.79
C SER A 126 1.98 15.80 -6.60
N ARG A 127 1.42 16.00 -5.39
CA ARG A 127 0.67 17.21 -5.03
C ARG A 127 1.56 18.45 -4.93
N SER A 128 2.79 18.32 -4.43
CA SER A 128 3.74 19.43 -4.37
C SER A 128 4.13 19.89 -5.78
N SER A 129 4.49 18.94 -6.64
CA SER A 129 4.81 19.17 -8.04
C SER A 129 3.64 19.80 -8.81
N TYR A 130 2.41 19.34 -8.58
CA TYR A 130 1.21 19.95 -9.17
C TYR A 130 1.00 21.41 -8.75
N ARG A 131 1.24 21.74 -7.47
CA ARG A 131 1.13 23.15 -7.01
C ARG A 131 2.17 24.04 -7.69
N ALA A 132 3.41 23.55 -7.84
CA ALA A 132 4.45 24.27 -8.56
C ALA A 132 4.06 24.52 -10.02
N HIS A 133 3.49 23.51 -10.69
CA HIS A 133 2.95 23.66 -12.05
C HIS A 133 1.82 24.70 -12.13
N CYS A 134 0.88 24.71 -11.18
CA CYS A 134 -0.17 25.73 -11.15
C CYS A 134 0.37 27.16 -10.97
N GLU A 135 1.41 27.34 -10.17
CA GLU A 135 2.05 28.65 -9.97
C GLU A 135 2.79 29.10 -11.24
N GLU A 136 3.56 28.22 -11.89
CA GLU A 136 4.22 28.52 -13.17
C GLU A 136 3.21 28.89 -14.26
N GLN A 137 2.12 28.12 -14.37
CA GLN A 137 1.07 28.42 -15.34
C GLN A 137 0.39 29.76 -15.04
N TRP A 138 0.21 30.10 -13.76
CA TRP A 138 -0.36 31.38 -13.35
C TRP A 138 0.54 32.56 -13.74
N GLU A 139 1.85 32.47 -13.50
CA GLU A 139 2.83 33.51 -13.88
C GLU A 139 2.81 33.75 -15.40
N ARG A 140 2.83 32.67 -16.19
CA ARG A 140 2.75 32.74 -17.66
C ARG A 140 1.43 33.35 -18.15
N ALA A 141 0.33 32.98 -17.51
CA ALA A 141 -0.98 33.53 -17.83
C ALA A 141 -1.09 35.01 -17.46
N GLU A 142 -0.51 35.43 -16.34
CA GLU A 142 -0.47 36.83 -15.90
C GLU A 142 0.28 37.70 -16.93
N ASP A 143 1.43 37.23 -17.40
CA ASP A 143 2.22 37.89 -18.44
C ASP A 143 1.45 38.01 -19.75
N TRP A 144 0.80 36.93 -20.19
CA TRP A 144 0.05 36.90 -21.46
C TRP A 144 -1.21 37.77 -21.40
N CYS A 145 -1.98 37.68 -20.31
CA CYS A 145 -3.24 38.40 -20.12
C CYS A 145 -3.04 39.83 -19.59
N ARG A 146 -1.80 40.27 -19.34
CA ARG A 146 -1.46 41.58 -18.75
C ARG A 146 -2.20 41.83 -17.44
N GLY A 147 -2.33 40.80 -16.60
CA GLY A 147 -3.05 40.83 -15.33
C GLY A 147 -4.58 40.74 -15.42
N ASN A 148 -5.18 40.66 -16.61
CA ASN A 148 -6.63 40.54 -16.77
C ASN A 148 -7.08 39.06 -16.79
N LEU A 149 -7.07 38.39 -15.62
CA LEU A 149 -7.37 36.95 -15.50
C LEU A 149 -8.85 36.64 -15.22
N LEU A 150 -9.59 37.60 -14.66
CA LEU A 150 -10.95 37.39 -14.16
C LEU A 150 -11.97 38.17 -14.99
N ASN A 151 -13.15 37.59 -15.17
CA ASN A 151 -14.27 38.37 -15.69
C ASN A 151 -14.75 39.41 -14.68
N ARG A 152 -15.48 40.42 -15.18
CA ARG A 152 -15.95 41.57 -14.38
C ARG A 152 -16.76 41.14 -13.15
N LYS A 153 -17.56 40.06 -13.25
CA LYS A 153 -18.40 39.55 -12.15
C LYS A 153 -17.56 38.83 -11.09
N ALA A 154 -16.54 38.08 -11.48
CA ALA A 154 -15.63 37.39 -10.57
C ALA A 154 -14.67 38.37 -9.89
N ALA A 155 -14.16 39.35 -10.64
CA ALA A 155 -13.35 40.45 -10.11
C ALA A 155 -14.13 41.28 -9.07
N ALA A 156 -15.39 41.64 -9.36
CA ALA A 156 -16.25 42.36 -8.41
C ALA A 156 -16.53 41.58 -7.11
N LYS A 157 -16.42 40.25 -7.15
CA LYS A 157 -16.58 39.38 -5.97
C LYS A 157 -15.27 39.17 -5.19
N GLY A 158 -14.14 39.73 -5.65
CA GLY A 158 -12.85 39.56 -5.00
C GLY A 158 -12.34 38.12 -5.00
N ILE A 159 -12.69 37.33 -6.03
CA ILE A 159 -12.20 35.96 -6.16
C ILE A 159 -10.70 36.00 -6.45
N ASN A 160 -9.92 35.14 -5.80
CA ASN A 160 -8.50 35.03 -6.06
C ASN A 160 -8.28 34.40 -7.46
N PRO A 161 -7.53 35.05 -8.38
CA PRO A 161 -7.25 34.49 -9.69
C PRO A 161 -6.47 33.17 -9.64
N ARG A 162 -5.65 32.93 -8.60
CA ARG A 162 -4.88 31.69 -8.44
C ARG A 162 -5.77 30.45 -8.28
N ASP A 163 -6.97 30.63 -7.71
CA ASP A 163 -7.92 29.53 -7.49
C ASP A 163 -8.48 28.96 -8.81
N LEU A 164 -8.36 29.71 -9.93
CA LEU A 164 -8.79 29.24 -11.25
C LEU A 164 -7.92 28.09 -11.76
N PHE A 165 -6.64 28.05 -11.38
CA PHE A 165 -5.68 27.07 -11.87
C PHE A 165 -5.83 25.73 -11.15
N SER A 166 -6.06 25.74 -9.84
CA SER A 166 -6.16 24.52 -9.03
C SER A 166 -7.58 23.91 -8.93
N GLY A 167 -8.63 24.68 -9.20
CA GLY A 167 -10.03 24.30 -8.93
C GLY A 167 -10.73 23.41 -9.97
N PRO A 168 -12.07 23.27 -9.89
CA PRO A 168 -12.87 22.59 -10.92
C PRO A 168 -12.93 23.39 -12.23
N ALA A 169 -12.79 22.70 -13.37
CA ALA A 169 -12.78 23.33 -14.70
C ALA A 169 -14.03 24.20 -14.94
N THR A 170 -15.23 23.70 -14.64
CA THR A 170 -16.48 24.44 -14.83
C THR A 170 -16.49 25.79 -14.11
N ILE A 171 -15.95 25.84 -12.88
CA ILE A 171 -15.89 27.06 -12.09
C ILE A 171 -14.82 28.01 -12.64
N ALA A 172 -13.70 27.45 -13.08
CA ALA A 172 -12.60 28.21 -13.67
C ALA A 172 -13.06 28.93 -14.96
N TYR A 173 -13.59 28.22 -15.95
CA TYR A 173 -14.06 28.80 -17.21
C TYR A 173 -15.20 29.81 -17.01
N ALA A 174 -16.12 29.56 -16.07
CA ALA A 174 -17.21 30.51 -15.78
C ALA A 174 -16.75 31.83 -15.13
N ARG A 175 -15.53 31.88 -14.57
CA ARG A 175 -14.97 33.03 -13.85
C ARG A 175 -13.79 33.67 -14.59
N ALA A 176 -13.17 32.95 -15.50
CA ALA A 176 -12.07 33.41 -16.33
C ALA A 176 -12.49 34.58 -17.21
N SER A 177 -11.52 35.45 -17.52
CA SER A 177 -11.65 36.44 -18.58
C SER A 177 -11.59 35.76 -19.95
N GLU A 178 -12.08 36.45 -20.99
CA GLU A 178 -11.97 35.99 -22.38
C GLU A 178 -10.51 35.75 -22.78
N ASP A 179 -9.61 36.65 -22.35
CA ASP A 179 -8.17 36.54 -22.61
C ASP A 179 -7.61 35.25 -21.98
N LEU A 180 -7.97 34.94 -20.73
CA LEU A 180 -7.50 33.72 -20.07
C LEU A 180 -8.05 32.45 -20.74
N ILE A 181 -9.29 32.46 -21.21
CA ILE A 181 -9.86 31.33 -21.96
C ILE A 181 -9.08 31.12 -23.26
N ARG A 182 -8.74 32.20 -23.98
CA ARG A 182 -7.91 32.12 -25.18
C ARG A 182 -6.49 31.64 -24.89
N PHE A 183 -5.88 32.06 -23.78
CA PHE A 183 -4.59 31.52 -23.33
C PHE A 183 -4.65 30.00 -23.15
N TRP A 184 -5.72 29.50 -22.52
CA TRP A 184 -5.91 28.05 -22.35
C TRP A 184 -6.19 27.30 -23.65
N ALA A 185 -6.77 27.95 -24.65
CA ALA A 185 -7.02 27.37 -25.97
C ALA A 185 -5.77 27.34 -26.86
N ASP A 186 -5.03 28.46 -26.90
CA ASP A 186 -4.01 28.72 -27.93
C ASP A 186 -2.58 28.46 -27.44
N VAL A 187 -2.30 28.68 -26.15
CA VAL A 187 -0.93 28.70 -25.62
C VAL A 187 -0.67 27.47 -24.77
N GLU A 188 -1.46 27.28 -23.70
CA GLU A 188 -1.20 26.24 -22.73
C GLU A 188 -2.50 25.72 -22.12
N PRO A 189 -2.86 24.45 -22.39
CA PRO A 189 -4.10 23.89 -21.86
C PRO A 189 -4.03 23.76 -20.33
N ARG A 190 -5.16 24.06 -19.69
CA ARG A 190 -5.31 23.86 -18.25
C ARG A 190 -5.32 22.36 -17.89
N ILE A 191 -4.42 21.95 -17.00
CA ILE A 191 -4.29 20.57 -16.52
C ILE A 191 -4.86 20.48 -15.09
N THR A 192 -5.72 19.49 -14.85
CA THR A 192 -6.23 19.17 -13.51
C THR A 192 -5.31 18.21 -12.77
N TYR A 193 -5.40 18.17 -11.43
CA TYR A 193 -4.59 17.23 -10.64
C TYR A 193 -4.71 15.77 -11.11
N ALA A 194 -5.91 15.31 -11.48
CA ALA A 194 -6.10 13.94 -11.96
C ALA A 194 -5.31 13.65 -13.26
N GLN A 195 -5.25 14.62 -14.17
CA GLN A 195 -4.47 14.50 -15.41
C GLN A 195 -2.97 14.58 -15.12
N TRP A 196 -2.54 15.48 -14.23
CA TRP A 196 -1.15 15.59 -13.81
C TRP A 196 -0.65 14.29 -13.17
N ASP A 197 -1.45 13.74 -12.26
CA ASP A 197 -1.15 12.52 -11.54
C ASP A 197 -1.13 11.28 -12.46
N GLU A 198 -1.93 11.27 -13.54
CA GLU A 198 -1.83 10.29 -14.63
C GLU A 198 -0.51 10.43 -15.41
N MET A 199 -0.06 11.65 -15.71
CA MET A 199 1.21 11.88 -16.41
C MET A 199 2.41 11.41 -15.58
N GLN A 200 2.38 11.62 -14.26
CA GLN A 200 3.44 11.20 -13.35
C GLN A 200 3.45 9.68 -13.11
N ARG A 201 2.26 9.06 -12.98
CA ARG A 201 2.15 7.62 -12.70
C ARG A 201 2.17 6.74 -13.96
N GLY A 202 1.89 7.31 -15.14
CA GLY A 202 1.76 6.58 -16.41
C GLY A 202 0.50 5.71 -16.51
N THR A 203 -0.37 5.73 -15.50
CA THR A 203 -1.61 4.93 -15.46
C THR A 203 -2.81 5.81 -15.77
N ARG A 204 -3.54 5.44 -16.82
CA ARG A 204 -4.76 6.14 -17.25
C ARG A 204 -5.88 6.01 -16.22
N THR A 205 -6.58 7.11 -15.94
CA THR A 205 -7.71 7.09 -14.99
C THR A 205 -8.99 7.68 -15.59
N GLU A 206 -10.14 7.12 -15.20
CA GLU A 206 -11.45 7.64 -15.63
C GLU A 206 -11.68 9.11 -15.20
N ALA A 207 -11.08 9.51 -14.07
CA ALA A 207 -11.15 10.89 -13.59
C ALA A 207 -10.45 11.86 -14.53
N ALA A 208 -9.25 11.50 -15.03
CA ALA A 208 -8.52 12.29 -16.00
C ALA A 208 -9.23 12.35 -17.36
N ASP A 209 -9.84 11.24 -17.80
CA ASP A 209 -10.64 11.20 -19.02
C ASP A 209 -11.88 12.11 -18.94
N ARG A 210 -12.61 12.07 -17.81
CA ARG A 210 -13.72 13.01 -17.56
C ARG A 210 -13.26 14.46 -17.53
N ALA A 211 -12.08 14.74 -16.96
CA ALA A 211 -11.52 16.09 -16.94
C ALA A 211 -11.18 16.60 -18.34
N ARG A 212 -10.55 15.75 -19.20
CA ARG A 212 -10.30 16.06 -20.62
C ARG A 212 -11.60 16.39 -21.35
N GLN A 213 -12.61 15.52 -21.23
CA GLN A 213 -13.91 15.73 -21.87
C GLN A 213 -14.58 17.03 -21.42
N THR A 214 -14.54 17.31 -20.12
CA THR A 214 -15.15 18.52 -19.56
C THR A 214 -14.45 19.78 -20.07
N ALA A 215 -13.10 19.81 -20.04
CA ALA A 215 -12.33 20.94 -20.55
C ALA A 215 -12.59 21.18 -22.04
N HIS A 216 -12.61 20.11 -22.83
CA HIS A 216 -12.91 20.18 -24.26
C HIS A 216 -14.31 20.74 -24.52
N ASN A 217 -15.34 20.25 -23.82
CA ASN A 217 -16.71 20.74 -23.95
C ASN A 217 -16.83 22.23 -23.58
N LEU A 218 -16.11 22.68 -22.55
CA LEU A 218 -16.13 24.07 -22.10
C LEU A 218 -15.40 25.00 -23.09
N LEU A 219 -14.30 24.54 -23.69
CA LEU A 219 -13.57 25.30 -24.70
C LEU A 219 -14.37 25.47 -25.99
N ILE A 220 -15.16 24.47 -26.40
CA ILE A 220 -16.05 24.59 -27.56
C ILE A 220 -17.23 25.53 -27.30
N ALA A 221 -17.67 25.62 -26.05
CA ALA A 221 -18.84 26.40 -25.66
C ALA A 221 -18.51 27.87 -25.34
N ALA A 222 -17.24 28.21 -25.15
CA ALA A 222 -16.74 29.56 -24.90
C ALA A 222 -16.48 30.28 -26.23
#